data_AF-C9KKW2-F1
#
_entry.id   AF-C9KKW2-F1
#
_cell.length_a   1.000
_cell.length_b   1.000
_cell.length_c   1.000
_cell.angle_alpha   90.00
_cell.angle_beta   90.00
_cell.angle_gamma   90.00
#
_symmetry.space_group_name_H-M   'P 1'
#
loop_
_entity.id
_entity.type
_entity.pdbx_description
1 polymer ?
#
loop_
_entity_poly.entity_id
_entity_poly.type
_entity_poly.pdbx_seq_one_letter_code
_entity_poly.pdbx_strand_id
1 'polypeptide(L)'
;MLFFLLEVLAFWQLGQTREAFVFELLVLLIISCYGGGFSCMPAYLSDIFGTRQLSAIHGRILTAWGLAGVAGPSIVSYFHAQTGGYTASLYFFAACFVLNFIIAAVLKQYGQRKKETRTAI
;
A
#
# COMPACT_ATOMS: atom_id res chain seq x y z
N MET A 1 -0.37 3.88 -8.61
CA MET A 1 -0.92 5.24 -8.48
C MET A 1 -2.42 5.18 -8.18
N LEU A 2 -3.25 4.64 -9.09
CA LEU A 2 -4.69 4.53 -8.88
C LEU A 2 -5.06 3.70 -7.64
N PHE A 3 -4.44 2.52 -7.45
CA PHE A 3 -4.68 1.66 -6.29
C PHE A 3 -4.43 2.37 -4.95
N PHE A 4 -3.31 3.08 -4.81
CA PHE A 4 -2.99 3.82 -3.59
C PHE A 4 -4.00 4.95 -3.29
N LEU A 5 -4.48 5.67 -4.31
CA LEU A 5 -5.50 6.70 -4.13
C LEU A 5 -6.84 6.09 -3.68
N LEU A 6 -7.23 4.96 -4.27
CA LEU A 6 -8.43 4.24 -3.89
C LEU A 6 -8.35 3.76 -2.43
N GLU A 7 -7.20 3.23 -2.00
CA GLU A 7 -7.01 2.78 -0.61
C GLU A 7 -7.02 3.94 0.39
N VAL A 8 -6.41 5.09 0.07
CA VAL A 8 -6.48 6.29 0.94
C VAL A 8 -7.94 6.70 1.16
N LEU A 9 -8.72 6.81 0.08
CA LEU A 9 -10.13 7.18 0.15
C LEU A 9 -10.96 6.11 0.87
N ALA A 10 -10.69 4.83 0.60
CA ALA A 10 -11.42 3.73 1.20
C ALA A 10 -11.19 3.64 2.71
N PHE A 11 -9.94 3.72 3.19
CA PHE A 11 -9.65 3.70 4.63
C PHE A 11 -10.19 4.92 5.36
N TRP A 12 -10.15 6.09 4.72
CA TRP A 12 -10.75 7.31 5.25
C TRP A 12 -12.27 7.14 5.42
N GLN A 13 -12.95 6.65 4.38
CA GLN A 13 -14.40 6.43 4.39
C GLN A 13 -14.81 5.32 5.36
N LEU A 14 -14.00 4.26 5.47
CA LEU A 14 -14.24 3.15 6.39
C LEU A 14 -14.24 3.61 7.85
N GLY A 15 -13.39 4.59 8.20
CA GLY A 15 -13.33 5.18 9.54
C GLY A 15 -14.56 5.99 9.95
N GLN A 16 -15.37 6.42 8.99
CA GLN A 16 -16.59 7.24 9.21
C GLN A 16 -17.89 6.46 8.99
N THR A 17 -17.83 5.30 8.34
CA THR A 17 -19.00 4.52 7.95
C THR A 17 -19.58 3.75 9.13
N ARG A 18 -20.89 3.85 9.32
CA ARG A 18 -21.66 3.06 10.30
C ARG A 18 -22.62 2.05 9.65
N GLU A 19 -22.77 2.13 8.33
CA GLU A 19 -23.64 1.28 7.52
C GLU A 19 -22.94 0.00 7.11
N ALA A 20 -23.55 -1.16 7.41
CA ALA A 20 -22.94 -2.47 7.18
C ALA A 20 -22.66 -2.75 5.69
N PHE A 21 -23.58 -2.39 4.80
CA PHE A 21 -23.42 -2.59 3.36
C PHE A 21 -22.25 -1.80 2.77
N VAL A 22 -22.08 -0.54 3.18
CA VAL A 22 -20.99 0.31 2.71
C VAL A 22 -19.66 -0.17 3.27
N PHE A 23 -19.64 -0.63 4.52
CA PHE A 23 -18.45 -1.21 5.14
C PHE A 23 -17.96 -2.45 4.37
N GLU A 24 -18.85 -3.39 4.06
CA GLU A 24 -18.48 -4.61 3.32
C GLU A 24 -17.94 -4.28 1.91
N LEU A 25 -18.61 -3.37 1.19
CA LEU A 25 -18.20 -2.97 -0.14
C LEU A 25 -16.82 -2.28 -0.14
N LEU A 26 -16.55 -1.45 0.86
CA LEU A 26 -15.23 -0.83 1.05
C LEU A 26 -14.15 -1.87 1.38
N VAL A 27 -14.44 -2.84 2.24
CA VAL A 27 -13.49 -3.93 2.56
C VAL A 27 -13.18 -4.77 1.32
N LEU A 28 -14.19 -5.14 0.54
CA LEU A 28 -13.98 -5.86 -0.72
C LEU A 28 -13.14 -5.06 -1.72
N LEU A 29 -13.37 -3.75 -1.80
CA LEU A 29 -12.56 -2.86 -2.63
C LEU A 29 -11.10 -2.80 -2.17
N ILE A 30 -10.86 -2.69 -0.85
CA ILE A 30 -9.51 -2.69 -0.27
C ILE A 30 -8.80 -4.02 -0.58
N ILE A 31 -9.45 -5.15 -0.34
CA ILE A 31 -8.88 -6.48 -0.61
C ILE A 31 -8.55 -6.64 -2.11
N SER A 32 -9.43 -6.16 -2.98
CA SER A 32 -9.23 -6.20 -4.44
C SER A 32 -8.04 -5.33 -4.88
N CYS A 33 -7.91 -4.13 -4.31
CA CYS A 33 -6.78 -3.23 -4.58
C CYS A 33 -5.45 -3.81 -4.07
N TYR A 34 -5.47 -4.37 -2.86
CA TYR A 34 -4.33 -5.04 -2.27
C TYR A 34 -3.85 -6.22 -3.14
N GLY A 35 -4.78 -7.07 -3.60
CA GLY A 35 -4.48 -8.17 -4.52
C GLY A 35 -3.92 -7.70 -5.87
N GLY A 36 -4.54 -6.69 -6.48
CA GLY A 36 -4.07 -6.12 -7.75
C GLY A 36 -2.67 -5.51 -7.65
N GLY A 37 -2.37 -4.83 -6.55
CA GLY A 37 -1.04 -4.29 -6.27
C GLY A 37 0.02 -5.39 -6.15
N PHE A 38 -0.31 -6.48 -5.45
CA PHE A 38 0.60 -7.60 -5.25
C PHE A 38 0.91 -8.35 -6.57
N SER A 39 -0.09 -8.52 -7.45
CA SER A 39 0.11 -9.15 -8.76
C SER A 39 1.01 -8.33 -9.71
N CYS A 40 0.93 -7.01 -9.65
CA CYS A 40 1.78 -6.13 -10.48
C CYS A 40 3.21 -5.98 -9.94
N MET A 41 3.45 -6.36 -8.67
CA MET A 41 4.71 -6.10 -7.98
C MET A 41 5.93 -6.78 -8.62
N PRO A 42 5.91 -8.08 -8.99
CA PRO A 42 7.08 -8.72 -9.60
C PRO A 42 7.43 -8.12 -10.97
N ALA A 43 6.42 -7.79 -11.79
CA ALA A 43 6.62 -7.15 -13.09
C ALA A 43 7.23 -5.75 -12.95
N TYR A 44 6.72 -4.95 -12.01
CA TYR A 44 7.28 -3.63 -11.71
C TYR A 44 8.74 -3.72 -11.22
N LEU A 45 9.02 -4.71 -10.39
CA LEU A 45 10.35 -4.93 -9.82
C LEU A 45 11.33 -5.46 -10.87
N SER A 46 10.88 -6.29 -11.81
CA SER A 46 11.70 -6.78 -12.94
C SER A 46 12.07 -5.66 -13.90
N ASP A 47 11.16 -4.70 -14.12
CA ASP A 47 11.41 -3.54 -14.98
C ASP A 47 12.48 -2.60 -14.41
N ILE A 48 12.56 -2.48 -13.08
CA ILE A 48 13.49 -1.56 -12.40
C ILE A 48 14.85 -2.21 -12.13
N PHE A 49 14.85 -3.43 -11.60
CA PHE A 49 16.06 -4.10 -11.10
C PHE A 49 16.59 -5.19 -12.05
N GLY A 50 15.84 -5.54 -13.09
CA GLY A 50 16.14 -6.67 -13.96
C GLY A 50 15.78 -8.01 -13.32
N THR A 51 15.68 -9.04 -14.15
CA THR A 51 15.23 -10.39 -13.73
C THR A 51 16.26 -11.15 -12.88
N ARG A 52 17.53 -10.76 -12.92
CA ARG A 52 18.64 -11.53 -12.32
C ARG A 52 18.61 -11.56 -10.78
N GLN A 53 18.03 -10.54 -10.13
CA GLN A 53 17.92 -10.45 -8.66
C GLN A 53 16.46 -10.35 -8.19
N LEU A 54 15.49 -10.61 -9.08
CA LEU A 54 14.07 -10.43 -8.80
C LEU A 54 13.61 -11.27 -7.61
N SER A 55 14.00 -12.55 -7.57
CA SER A 55 13.62 -13.48 -6.49
C SER A 55 14.17 -13.05 -5.13
N ALA A 56 15.41 -12.57 -5.08
CA ALA A 56 16.04 -12.11 -3.84
C ALA A 56 15.37 -10.83 -3.30
N ILE A 57 15.04 -9.88 -4.19
CA ILE A 57 14.38 -8.64 -3.79
C ILE A 57 12.92 -8.92 -3.40
N HIS A 58 12.19 -9.69 -4.19
CA HIS A 58 10.80 -10.05 -3.87
C HIS A 58 10.70 -10.84 -2.55
N GLY A 59 11.67 -11.72 -2.27
CA GLY A 59 11.77 -12.39 -0.97
C GLY A 59 11.91 -11.43 0.20
N ARG A 60 12.74 -10.38 0.09
CA ARG A 60 12.86 -9.35 1.14
C ARG A 60 11.57 -8.57 1.36
N ILE A 61 10.84 -8.29 0.28
CA ILE A 61 9.53 -7.63 0.36
C ILE A 61 8.52 -8.52 1.07
N LEU A 62 8.49 -9.82 0.75
CA LEU A 62 7.65 -10.81 1.44
C LEU A 62 7.98 -10.90 2.94
N THR A 63 9.26 -10.83 3.30
CA THR A 63 9.66 -10.77 4.72
C THR A 63 9.11 -9.51 5.41
N ALA A 64 9.25 -8.34 4.78
CA ALA A 64 8.68 -7.10 5.31
C ALA A 64 7.15 -7.17 5.41
N TRP A 65 6.49 -7.79 4.44
CA TRP A 65 5.05 -8.03 4.47
C TRP A 65 4.63 -8.95 5.62
N GLY A 66 5.36 -10.04 5.86
CA GLY A 66 5.13 -10.92 6.99
C GLY A 66 5.29 -10.19 8.34
N LEU A 67 6.33 -9.37 8.48
CA LEU A 67 6.53 -8.53 9.66
C LEU A 67 5.38 -7.53 9.87
N ALA A 68 4.89 -6.92 8.79
CA ALA A 68 3.73 -6.04 8.84
C ALA A 68 2.46 -6.80 9.26
N GLY A 69 2.27 -8.04 8.80
CA GLY A 69 1.15 -8.90 9.21
C GLY A 69 1.16 -9.23 10.71
N VAL A 70 2.36 -9.40 11.31
CA VAL A 70 2.50 -9.61 12.75
C VAL A 70 2.32 -8.30 13.53
N ALA A 71 2.86 -7.18 13.04
CA ALA A 71 2.78 -5.89 13.73
C ALA A 71 1.40 -5.21 13.62
N GLY A 72 0.64 -5.49 12.56
CA GLY A 72 -0.65 -4.85 12.28
C GLY A 72 -1.65 -4.96 13.45
N PRO A 73 -1.96 -6.18 13.95
CA PRO A 73 -2.86 -6.36 15.08
C PRO A 73 -2.37 -5.66 16.36
N SER A 74 -1.07 -5.67 16.62
CA SER A 74 -0.48 -4.99 17.78
C SER A 74 -0.70 -3.48 17.71
N ILE A 75 -0.52 -2.86 16.54
CA ILE A 75 -0.78 -1.43 16.32
C ILE A 75 -2.27 -1.13 16.52
N VAL A 76 -3.16 -1.92 15.93
CA VAL A 76 -4.61 -1.74 16.08
C VAL A 76 -5.04 -1.85 17.55
N SER A 77 -4.53 -2.86 18.26
CA SER A 77 -4.81 -3.07 19.68
C SER A 77 -4.33 -1.90 20.54
N TYR A 78 -3.13 -1.38 20.27
CA TYR A 78 -2.58 -0.22 20.97
C TYR A 78 -3.46 1.03 20.81
N PHE A 79 -3.87 1.35 19.59
CA PHE A 79 -4.75 2.50 19.34
C PHE A 79 -6.15 2.30 19.92
N HIS A 80 -6.69 1.08 19.83
CA HIS A 80 -7.98 0.73 20.41
C HIS A 80 -7.96 0.88 21.94
N ALA A 81 -6.88 0.48 22.61
CA ALA A 81 -6.73 0.62 24.06
C ALA A 81 -6.70 2.10 24.52
N GLN A 82 -6.17 3.01 23.71
CA GLN A 82 -6.09 4.43 24.06
C GLN A 82 -7.35 5.23 23.70
N THR A 83 -7.99 4.92 22.58
CA THR A 83 -9.11 5.72 22.04
C THR A 83 -10.47 5.04 22.20
N GLY A 84 -10.51 3.76 22.56
CA GLY A 84 -11.73 2.98 22.73
C GLY A 84 -12.45 2.61 21.42
N GLY A 85 -11.83 2.86 20.26
CA GLY A 85 -12.43 2.60 18.95
C GLY A 85 -11.41 2.37 17.83
N TYR A 86 -11.90 1.95 16.66
CA TYR A 86 -11.05 1.58 15.51
C TYR A 86 -10.76 2.73 14.53
N THR A 87 -11.51 3.83 14.63
CA THR A 87 -11.36 4.98 13.72
C THR A 87 -9.96 5.57 13.74
N ALA A 88 -9.33 5.66 14.92
CA ALA A 88 -7.95 6.16 15.05
C ALA A 88 -6.94 5.28 14.31
N SER A 89 -7.06 3.95 14.46
CA SER A 89 -6.22 2.97 13.75
C SER A 89 -6.41 3.06 12.23
N LEU A 90 -7.65 3.24 11.76
CA LEU A 90 -7.95 3.35 10.34
C LEU A 90 -7.37 4.64 9.73
N TYR A 91 -7.42 5.77 10.43
CA TYR A 91 -6.77 7.00 9.99
C TYR A 91 -5.24 6.90 9.99
N PHE A 92 -4.66 6.17 10.95
CA PHE A 92 -3.23 5.89 10.94
C PHE A 92 -2.83 5.09 9.69
N PHE A 93 -3.57 4.04 9.33
CA PHE A 93 -3.31 3.30 8.08
C PHE A 93 -3.55 4.15 6.83
N ALA A 94 -4.59 5.00 6.81
CA ALA A 94 -4.80 5.95 5.71
C ALA A 94 -3.59 6.87 5.52
N ALA A 95 -3.01 7.40 6.60
CA ALA A 95 -1.79 8.22 6.55
C ALA A 95 -0.60 7.43 6.00
N CYS A 96 -0.42 6.17 6.38
CA CYS A 96 0.60 5.29 5.81
C CYS A 96 0.40 5.08 4.29
N PHE A 97 -0.84 4.95 3.81
CA PHE A 97 -1.12 4.86 2.37
C PHE A 97 -0.81 6.16 1.62
N VAL A 98 -1.02 7.32 2.25
CA VAL A 98 -0.59 8.62 1.68
C VAL A 98 0.93 8.66 1.53
N LEU A 99 1.69 8.19 2.52
CA LEU A 99 3.15 8.08 2.40
C LEU A 99 3.56 7.16 1.24
N ASN A 100 2.91 5.99 1.12
CA ASN A 100 3.13 5.08 -0.02
C ASN A 100 2.81 5.73 -1.36
N PHE A 101 1.75 6.53 -1.44
CA PHE A 101 1.40 7.28 -2.64
C PHE A 101 2.51 8.28 -3.02
N ILE A 102 3.05 9.02 -2.04
CA ILE A 102 4.17 9.96 -2.26
C ILE A 102 5.41 9.22 -2.76
N ILE A 103 5.78 8.10 -2.12
CA ILE A 103 6.93 7.28 -2.53
C ILE A 103 6.74 6.79 -3.98
N ALA A 104 5.56 6.29 -4.31
CA ALA A 104 5.23 5.84 -5.66
C ALA A 104 5.30 6.98 -6.69
N ALA A 105 4.91 8.20 -6.31
CA ALA A 105 5.02 9.38 -7.16
C ALA A 105 6.46 9.78 -7.44
N VAL A 106 7.30 9.81 -6.40
CA VAL A 106 8.73 10.09 -6.53
C VAL A 106 9.42 9.03 -7.40
N LEU A 107 9.13 7.75 -7.18
CA LEU A 107 9.69 6.66 -8.00
C LEU A 107 9.29 6.79 -9.47
N LYS A 108 8.02 7.15 -9.74
CA LYS A 108 7.56 7.37 -11.12
C LYS A 108 8.34 8.52 -11.76
N GLN A 109 8.49 9.66 -11.09
CA GLN A 109 9.25 10.80 -11.62
C GLN A 109 10.73 10.45 -11.89
N TYR A 110 11.37 9.73 -10.96
CA TYR A 110 12.77 9.31 -11.12
C TYR A 110 12.93 8.32 -12.29
N GLY A 111 11.99 7.38 -12.43
CA GLY A 111 11.97 6.42 -13.53
C GLY A 111 11.82 7.07 -14.91
N GLN A 112 11.01 8.13 -15.02
CA GLN A 112 10.84 8.88 -16.28
C GLN A 112 12.12 9.65 -16.65
N ARG A 113 12.74 10.36 -15.68
CA ARG A 113 14.02 11.05 -15.89
C ARG A 113 15.12 10.11 -16.39
N LYS A 114 15.24 8.92 -15.79
CA LYS A 114 16.26 7.94 -16.18
C LYS A 114 16.04 7.40 -17.61
N LYS A 115 14.78 7.28 -18.06
CA LYS A 115 14.47 6.92 -19.45
C LYS A 115 14.88 8.03 -20.41
N GLU A 116 14.51 9.29 -20.15
CA GLU A 116 14.88 10.44 -21.00
C GLU A 116 16.40 10.58 -21.18
N THR A 117 17.18 10.47 -20.10
CA THR A 117 18.66 10.56 -20.15
C THR A 117 19.29 9.42 -20.97
N ARG A 118 18.71 8.23 -20.97
CA ARG A 118 19.25 7.07 -21.71
C ARG A 118 18.93 7.10 -23.20
N THR A 119 17.90 7.85 -23.62
CA THR A 119 17.58 8.13 -25.03
C THR A 119 18.32 9.32 -25.62
N ALA A 120 18.94 10.15 -24.77
CA ALA A 120 19.69 11.34 -25.18
C ALA A 120 21.20 11.09 -25.40
N ILE A 121 21.65 9.84 -25.24
CA ILE A 121 23.03 9.35 -25.46
C ILE A 121 22.96 8.29 -26.55
#